data_AF-A0A6G0HE64-F1
#
_entry.id   AF-A0A6G0HE64-F1
#
_cell.length_a   1.000
_cell.length_b   1.000
_cell.length_c   1.000
_cell.angle_alpha   90.00
_cell.angle_beta   90.00
_cell.angle_gamma   90.00
#
_symmetry.space_group_name_H-M   'P 1'
#
loop_
_entity.id
_entity.type
_entity.pdbx_description
1 polymer ?
#
loop_
_entity_poly.entity_id
_entity_poly.type
_entity_poly.pdbx_seq_one_letter_code
_entity_poly.pdbx_strand_id
1 'polypeptide(L)'
;MTTVKKRPLVDEIILNKYLNLLKLASFEILDYGGFGILTPRPGKEQEVYDALSNAPNLTVYKKSELPESFRLAKSERLPPIVIVADLGFNLNSRFIVYVNRGDHGYHNGEMDMKTIFRAFGPDFKKNFVSEPFDSVHVYPLMCKLLQIEPAPHNGSLSVTEELLHGTGGSTARLSAALLLSMLLFVFTAP
;
A
#
# COMPACT_ATOMS: atom_id res chain seq x y z
N MET A 1 -13.26 11.70 1.47
CA MET A 1 -12.09 12.11 2.26
C MET A 1 -12.56 12.77 3.54
N THR A 2 -12.42 12.05 4.65
CA THR A 2 -12.68 12.52 6.00
C THR A 2 -11.73 13.66 6.33
N THR A 3 -12.28 14.75 6.87
CA THR A 3 -11.48 15.87 7.37
C THR A 3 -10.87 15.50 8.72
N VAL A 4 -9.60 15.85 8.92
CA VAL A 4 -8.92 15.65 10.20
C VAL A 4 -9.63 16.46 11.29
N LYS A 5 -10.02 15.78 12.37
CA LYS A 5 -10.68 16.35 13.54
C LYS A 5 -9.64 17.08 14.38
N LYS A 6 -9.94 18.34 14.72
CA LYS A 6 -9.02 19.25 15.40
C LYS A 6 -9.71 19.95 16.56
N ARG A 7 -8.92 20.54 17.46
CA ARG A 7 -9.45 21.46 18.48
C ARG A 7 -10.17 22.67 17.84
N PRO A 8 -11.20 23.23 18.49
CA PRO A 8 -11.75 22.84 19.80
C PRO A 8 -12.79 21.71 19.73
N LEU A 9 -13.05 21.11 18.55
CA LEU A 9 -14.13 20.13 18.38
C LEU A 9 -13.84 18.77 19.03
N VAL A 10 -12.56 18.39 19.10
CA VAL A 10 -12.11 17.15 19.74
C VAL A 10 -10.80 17.39 20.50
N ASP A 11 -10.52 16.51 21.47
CA ASP A 11 -9.19 16.39 22.04
C ASP A 11 -8.25 15.62 21.10
N GLU A 12 -7.28 16.33 20.53
CA GLU A 12 -6.25 15.72 19.69
C GLU A 12 -5.34 14.77 20.49
N ILE A 13 -4.96 13.66 19.86
CA ILE A 13 -4.09 12.64 20.42
C ILE A 13 -2.67 13.19 20.53
N ILE A 14 -2.18 13.34 21.76
CA ILE A 14 -0.80 13.70 22.07
C ILE A 14 -0.24 12.60 22.96
N LEU A 15 0.62 11.75 22.40
CA LEU A 15 1.12 10.55 23.08
C LEU A 15 1.84 10.88 24.39
N ASN A 16 2.55 12.00 24.44
CA ASN A 16 3.27 12.42 25.65
C ASN A 16 2.36 12.78 26.85
N LYS A 17 1.02 12.84 26.66
CA LYS A 17 0.05 12.93 27.76
C LYS A 17 -0.16 11.59 28.48
N TYR A 18 0.08 10.48 27.79
CA TYR A 18 -0.16 9.12 28.30
C TYR A 18 1.11 8.47 28.83
N LEU A 19 2.26 8.78 28.23
CA LEU A 19 3.55 8.28 28.69
C LEU A 19 4.68 9.28 28.46
N ASN A 20 5.75 9.19 29.23
CA ASN A 20 6.95 9.98 28.98
C ASN A 20 7.81 9.31 27.89
N LEU A 21 7.63 9.76 26.65
CA LEU A 21 8.31 9.19 25.47
C LEU A 21 9.84 9.23 25.59
N LEU A 22 10.41 10.29 26.17
CA LEU A 22 11.87 10.39 26.37
C LEU A 22 12.41 9.31 27.32
N LYS A 23 11.65 9.00 28.37
CA LYS A 23 12.01 7.97 29.35
C LYS A 23 11.73 6.55 28.86
N LEU A 24 10.65 6.35 28.10
CA LEU A 24 10.12 5.01 27.83
C LEU A 24 10.35 4.49 26.41
N ALA A 25 10.58 5.36 25.42
CA ALA A 25 10.89 4.98 24.06
C ALA A 25 12.38 5.21 23.74
N SER A 26 12.97 4.28 22.99
CA SER A 26 14.30 4.44 22.38
C SER A 26 14.20 4.95 20.94
N PHE A 27 13.06 4.70 20.27
CA PHE A 27 12.77 5.12 18.91
C PHE A 27 11.27 5.30 18.73
N GLU A 28 10.88 6.32 17.97
CA GLU A 28 9.50 6.54 17.56
C GLU A 28 9.49 7.15 16.16
N ILE A 29 8.60 6.66 15.30
CA ILE A 29 8.14 7.41 14.13
C ILE A 29 6.64 7.54 14.30
N LEU A 30 6.21 8.78 14.46
CA LEU A 30 4.81 9.13 14.30
C LEU A 30 4.73 9.76 12.93
N ASP A 31 3.99 9.14 12.02
CA ASP A 31 3.87 9.63 10.63
C ASP A 31 3.05 10.93 10.53
N TYR A 32 2.87 11.63 11.66
CA TYR A 32 2.01 12.79 11.90
C TYR A 32 0.57 12.66 11.35
N GLY A 33 0.16 11.45 10.98
CA GLY A 33 -1.15 11.04 10.48
C GLY A 33 -1.71 9.85 11.27
N GLY A 34 -2.27 8.88 10.55
CA GLY A 34 -3.00 7.75 11.14
C GLY A 34 -2.16 6.59 11.68
N PHE A 35 -0.85 6.57 11.44
CA PHE A 35 0.01 5.42 11.76
C PHE A 35 1.26 5.85 12.53
N GLY A 36 1.63 5.04 13.52
CA GLY A 36 2.81 5.25 14.33
C GLY A 36 3.48 3.93 14.70
N ILE A 37 4.79 3.97 14.83
CA ILE A 37 5.60 2.83 15.27
C ILE A 37 6.55 3.28 16.37
N LEU A 38 6.77 2.41 17.34
CA LEU A 38 7.56 2.76 18.51
C LEU A 38 8.36 1.56 19.02
N THR A 39 9.61 1.83 19.40
CA THR A 39 10.47 0.88 20.09
C THR A 39 10.58 1.32 21.55
N PRO A 40 9.96 0.57 22.49
CA PRO A 40 10.16 0.79 23.91
C PRO A 40 11.62 0.55 24.32
N ARG A 41 12.07 1.19 25.40
CA ARG A 41 13.33 0.82 26.03
C ARG A 41 13.27 -0.61 26.60
N PRO A 42 14.41 -1.28 26.79
CA PRO A 42 14.44 -2.65 27.31
C PRO A 42 13.60 -2.81 28.59
N GLY A 43 12.72 -3.82 28.61
CA GLY A 43 11.84 -4.11 29.74
C GLY A 43 10.63 -3.17 29.90
N LYS A 44 10.42 -2.22 28.97
CA LYS A 44 9.32 -1.23 29.05
C LYS A 44 8.16 -1.49 28.09
N GLU A 45 8.19 -2.58 27.33
CA GLU A 45 7.19 -2.85 26.30
C GLU A 45 5.75 -2.90 26.84
N GLN A 46 5.51 -3.68 27.90
CA GLN A 46 4.19 -3.79 28.50
C GLN A 46 3.72 -2.46 29.10
N GLU A 47 4.60 -1.74 29.79
CA GLU A 47 4.29 -0.41 30.36
C GLU A 47 3.86 0.58 29.27
N VAL A 48 4.57 0.59 28.13
CA VAL A 48 4.22 1.44 26.99
C VAL A 48 2.91 1.01 26.34
N TYR A 49 2.70 -0.29 26.13
CA TYR A 49 1.47 -0.84 25.57
C TYR A 49 0.25 -0.46 26.44
N ASP A 50 0.32 -0.69 27.75
CA ASP A 50 -0.76 -0.40 28.68
C ASP A 50 -1.06 1.11 28.73
N ALA A 51 -0.02 1.95 28.81
CA ALA A 51 -0.17 3.40 28.86
C ALA A 51 -0.87 3.94 27.60
N LEU A 52 -0.46 3.48 26.42
CA LEU A 52 -1.05 3.91 25.15
C LEU A 52 -2.45 3.35 24.91
N SER A 53 -2.73 2.13 25.38
CA SER A 53 -4.05 1.50 25.18
C SER A 53 -5.18 2.21 25.94
N ASN A 54 -4.85 3.10 26.88
CA ASN A 54 -5.81 3.96 27.56
C ASN A 54 -6.18 5.23 26.76
N ALA A 55 -5.48 5.52 25.67
CA ALA A 55 -5.76 6.69 24.84
C ALA A 55 -6.99 6.44 23.95
N PRO A 56 -7.95 7.38 23.87
CA PRO A 56 -9.10 7.23 23.00
C PRO A 56 -8.72 7.50 21.54
N ASN A 57 -9.51 6.94 20.62
CA ASN A 57 -9.40 7.13 19.18
C ASN A 57 -8.09 6.61 18.55
N LEU A 58 -7.45 5.64 19.20
CA LEU A 58 -6.36 4.87 18.63
C LEU A 58 -6.45 3.42 19.11
N THR A 59 -5.85 2.54 18.32
CA THR A 59 -5.63 1.14 18.66
C THR A 59 -4.13 0.87 18.73
N VAL A 60 -3.70 0.13 19.74
CA VAL A 60 -2.31 -0.27 19.93
C VAL A 60 -2.19 -1.76 19.70
N TYR A 61 -1.22 -2.15 18.87
CA TYR A 61 -0.88 -3.54 18.63
C TYR A 61 0.54 -3.81 19.08
N LYS A 62 0.75 -4.94 19.75
CA LYS A 62 2.07 -5.56 19.71
C LYS A 62 2.30 -6.11 18.31
N LYS A 63 3.54 -6.18 17.88
CA LYS A 63 3.92 -6.75 16.57
C LYS A 63 3.34 -8.15 16.34
N SER A 64 3.30 -8.98 17.38
CA SER A 64 2.73 -10.34 17.34
C SER A 64 1.21 -10.37 17.20
N GLU A 65 0.53 -9.27 17.50
CA GLU A 65 -0.93 -9.14 17.51
C GLU A 65 -1.44 -8.31 16.32
N LEU A 66 -0.53 -7.76 15.49
CA LEU A 66 -0.91 -6.94 14.35
C LEU A 66 -1.69 -7.79 13.34
N PRO A 67 -2.90 -7.36 12.91
CA PRO A 67 -3.72 -8.14 11.99
C PRO A 67 -3.00 -8.46 10.68
N GLU A 68 -3.21 -9.68 10.15
CA GLU A 68 -2.59 -10.12 8.89
C GLU A 68 -3.00 -9.24 7.69
N SER A 69 -4.13 -8.52 7.78
CA SER A 69 -4.55 -7.52 6.78
C SER A 69 -3.49 -6.45 6.51
N PHE A 70 -2.68 -6.09 7.50
CA PHE A 70 -1.57 -5.15 7.32
C PHE A 70 -0.41 -5.77 6.54
N ARG A 71 -0.18 -7.08 6.65
CA ARG A 71 0.97 -7.80 6.08
C ARG A 71 2.33 -7.22 6.48
N LEU A 72 2.44 -6.55 7.63
CA LEU A 72 3.67 -5.93 8.12
C LEU A 72 4.38 -6.74 9.21
N ALA A 73 3.67 -7.62 9.93
CA ALA A 73 4.17 -8.29 11.14
C ALA A 73 5.46 -9.11 10.91
N LYS A 74 5.65 -9.65 9.69
CA LYS A 74 6.80 -10.47 9.31
C LYS A 74 8.08 -9.66 9.02
N SER A 75 7.98 -8.33 8.91
CA SER A 75 9.13 -7.47 8.62
C SER A 75 10.01 -7.27 9.85
N GLU A 76 11.33 -7.49 9.72
CA GLU A 76 12.29 -7.21 10.79
C GLU A 76 12.34 -5.72 11.17
N ARG A 77 11.99 -4.84 10.22
CA ARG A 77 12.00 -3.38 10.42
C ARG A 77 10.79 -2.87 11.19
N LEU A 78 9.75 -3.69 11.37
CA LEU A 78 8.58 -3.29 12.15
C LEU A 78 8.92 -3.34 13.65
N PRO A 79 8.81 -2.20 14.38
CA PRO A 79 9.04 -2.15 15.81
C PRO A 79 8.04 -2.98 16.65
N PRO A 80 8.32 -3.22 17.94
CA PRO A 80 7.45 -4.00 18.82
C PRO A 80 6.04 -3.42 18.99
N ILE A 81 5.89 -2.10 18.97
CA ILE A 81 4.60 -1.42 19.16
C ILE A 81 4.20 -0.70 17.87
N VAL A 82 2.98 -0.95 17.42
CA VAL A 82 2.30 -0.28 16.31
C VAL A 82 1.06 0.42 16.85
N ILE A 83 0.84 1.66 16.41
CA ILE A 83 -0.27 2.50 16.83
C ILE A 83 -1.02 2.93 15.58
N VAL A 84 -2.33 2.76 15.59
CA VAL A 84 -3.20 3.16 14.48
C VAL A 84 -4.29 4.06 15.03
N ALA A 85 -4.34 5.30 14.60
CA ALA A 85 -5.41 6.23 14.96
C ALA A 85 -6.68 5.90 14.17
N ASP A 86 -7.83 6.16 14.78
CA ASP A 86 -9.11 6.07 14.10
C ASP A 86 -9.19 7.12 12.98
N LEU A 87 -10.01 6.84 11.95
CA LEU A 87 -10.16 7.72 10.80
C LEU A 87 -10.50 9.17 11.21
N GLY A 88 -9.70 10.12 10.71
CA GLY A 88 -9.81 11.54 11.00
C GLY A 88 -9.07 12.00 12.26
N PHE A 89 -8.37 11.13 12.98
CA PHE A 89 -7.47 11.53 14.07
C PHE A 89 -6.01 11.43 13.63
N ASN A 90 -5.13 12.25 14.22
CA ASN A 90 -3.70 12.20 13.96
C ASN A 90 -2.93 11.95 15.25
N LEU A 91 -1.87 11.16 15.14
CA LEU A 91 -0.91 10.95 16.22
C LEU A 91 0.03 12.15 16.32
N ASN A 92 0.10 12.76 17.50
CA ASN A 92 1.11 13.77 17.82
C ASN A 92 2.03 13.24 18.93
N SER A 93 3.33 13.52 18.84
CA SER A 93 4.31 13.08 19.85
C SER A 93 4.16 13.90 21.13
N ARG A 94 4.85 15.04 21.20
CA ARG A 94 4.93 15.91 22.39
C ARG A 94 4.05 17.13 22.28
N PHE A 95 3.99 17.70 21.08
CA PHE A 95 3.24 18.90 20.75
C PHE A 95 2.51 18.71 19.43
N ILE A 96 1.43 19.45 19.22
CA ILE A 96 0.73 19.47 17.95
C ILE A 96 1.56 20.31 16.98
N VAL A 97 2.12 19.66 15.97
CA VAL A 97 2.88 20.33 14.90
C VAL A 97 2.15 20.26 13.56
N TYR A 98 1.22 19.31 13.42
CA TYR A 98 0.52 19.04 12.17
C TYR A 98 -0.87 19.70 12.20
N VAL A 99 -1.06 20.74 11.39
CA VAL A 99 -2.30 21.55 11.35
C VAL A 99 -3.11 21.33 10.06
N ASN A 100 -2.76 20.29 9.30
CA ASN A 100 -3.43 19.97 8.04
C ASN A 100 -4.87 19.51 8.28
N ARG A 101 -5.74 19.79 7.30
CA ARG A 101 -7.16 19.40 7.30
C ARG A 101 -7.41 18.05 6.65
N GLY A 102 -6.43 17.49 5.94
CA GLY A 102 -6.49 16.17 5.33
C GLY A 102 -5.20 15.41 5.61
N ASP A 103 -5.30 14.10 5.73
CA ASP A 103 -4.17 13.21 5.97
C ASP A 103 -4.42 11.80 5.45
N HIS A 104 -3.41 10.95 5.53
CA HIS A 104 -3.44 9.55 5.14
C HIS A 104 -2.64 8.65 6.12
N GLY A 105 -2.47 7.38 5.73
CA GLY A 105 -1.76 6.38 6.54
C GLY A 105 -2.66 5.62 7.51
N TYR A 106 -3.98 5.82 7.48
CA TYR A 106 -4.93 4.99 8.22
C TYR A 106 -4.96 3.54 7.69
N HIS A 107 -5.74 2.67 8.36
CA HIS A 107 -5.94 1.30 7.90
C HIS A 107 -6.37 1.29 6.42
N ASN A 108 -5.73 0.46 5.59
CA ASN A 108 -5.95 0.40 4.13
C ASN A 108 -7.37 -0.08 3.73
N GLY A 109 -8.10 -0.65 4.68
CA GLY A 109 -9.53 -0.98 4.55
C GLY A 109 -10.45 0.23 4.46
N GLU A 110 -10.03 1.40 4.94
CA GLU A 110 -10.84 2.62 4.91
C GLU A 110 -11.09 3.10 3.47
N MET A 111 -12.33 3.50 3.18
CA MET A 111 -12.70 4.01 1.85
C MET A 111 -11.90 5.25 1.45
N ASP A 112 -11.53 6.08 2.43
CA ASP A 112 -10.72 7.28 2.17
C ASP A 112 -9.26 6.98 1.79
N MET A 113 -8.77 5.76 2.07
CA MET A 113 -7.40 5.33 1.70
C MET A 113 -7.34 4.67 0.32
N LYS A 114 -8.48 4.51 -0.36
CA LYS A 114 -8.53 3.91 -1.70
C LYS A 114 -8.02 4.92 -2.74
N THR A 115 -7.24 4.43 -3.69
CA THR A 115 -6.67 5.22 -4.78
C THR A 115 -7.38 4.92 -6.09
N ILE A 116 -7.20 5.81 -7.07
CA ILE A 116 -7.69 5.58 -8.43
C ILE A 116 -6.65 4.81 -9.25
N PHE A 117 -7.12 3.92 -10.11
CA PHE A 117 -6.32 3.31 -11.18
C PHE A 117 -6.99 3.62 -12.52
N ARG A 118 -6.22 4.15 -13.48
CA ARG A 118 -6.68 4.41 -14.84
C ARG A 118 -5.56 4.10 -15.82
N ALA A 119 -5.90 3.33 -16.85
CA ALA A 119 -5.00 2.99 -17.94
C ALA A 119 -5.64 3.29 -19.29
N PHE A 120 -4.81 3.63 -20.28
CA PHE A 120 -5.20 3.83 -21.67
C PHE A 120 -4.03 3.45 -22.56
N GLY A 121 -4.30 2.69 -23.61
CA GLY A 121 -3.29 2.23 -24.54
C GLY A 121 -3.85 1.19 -25.51
N PRO A 122 -3.03 0.71 -26.47
CA PRO A 122 -3.45 -0.26 -27.47
C PRO A 122 -3.84 -1.62 -26.87
N ASP A 123 -3.24 -2.00 -25.74
CA ASP A 123 -3.52 -3.28 -25.08
C ASP A 123 -4.75 -3.24 -24.15
N PHE A 124 -5.17 -2.06 -23.72
CA PHE A 124 -6.26 -1.87 -22.77
C PHE A 124 -7.61 -1.73 -23.47
N LYS A 125 -8.65 -2.35 -22.90
CA LYS A 125 -10.03 -2.17 -23.36
C LYS A 125 -10.44 -0.70 -23.27
N LYS A 126 -11.23 -0.25 -24.25
CA LYS A 126 -11.83 1.10 -24.27
C LYS A 126 -13.14 1.11 -23.51
N ASN A 127 -13.42 2.21 -22.81
CA ASN A 127 -14.68 2.43 -22.06
C ASN A 127 -15.03 1.27 -21.11
N PHE A 128 -14.01 0.69 -20.50
CA PHE A 128 -14.16 -0.41 -19.55
C PHE A 128 -13.96 0.11 -18.12
N VAL A 129 -14.85 -0.30 -17.22
CA VAL A 129 -14.75 -0.06 -15.78
C VAL A 129 -14.55 -1.42 -15.14
N SER A 130 -13.45 -1.60 -14.43
CA SER A 130 -13.19 -2.84 -13.69
C SER A 130 -13.81 -2.80 -12.30
N GLU A 131 -13.96 -3.98 -11.71
CA GLU A 131 -14.12 -4.06 -10.26
C GLU A 131 -12.86 -3.52 -9.53
N PRO A 132 -12.99 -3.06 -8.27
CA PRO A 132 -11.84 -2.67 -7.46
C PRO A 132 -10.88 -3.82 -7.23
N PHE A 133 -9.58 -3.53 -7.19
CA PHE A 133 -8.54 -4.52 -6.92
C PHE A 133 -7.38 -3.93 -6.11
N ASP A 134 -6.61 -4.80 -5.45
CA ASP A 134 -5.46 -4.39 -4.65
C ASP A 134 -4.27 -3.98 -5.52
N SER A 135 -3.54 -2.95 -5.09
CA SER A 135 -2.40 -2.39 -5.82
C SER A 135 -1.28 -3.39 -6.13
N VAL A 136 -1.17 -4.48 -5.35
CA VAL A 136 -0.20 -5.56 -5.59
C VAL A 136 -0.41 -6.25 -6.93
N HIS A 137 -1.61 -6.17 -7.52
CA HIS A 137 -1.93 -6.76 -8.82
C HIS A 137 -1.44 -5.90 -10.01
N VAL A 138 -0.97 -4.67 -9.78
CA VAL A 138 -0.44 -3.80 -10.84
C VAL A 138 0.92 -4.30 -11.35
N TYR A 139 1.77 -4.86 -10.47
CA TYR A 139 3.08 -5.38 -10.88
C TYR A 139 3.01 -6.49 -11.95
N PRO A 140 2.26 -7.60 -11.78
CA PRO A 140 2.16 -8.63 -12.81
C PRO A 140 1.52 -8.11 -14.11
N LEU A 141 0.60 -7.15 -14.02
CA LEU A 141 0.04 -6.48 -15.20
C LEU A 141 1.12 -5.73 -15.99
N MET A 142 1.97 -4.95 -15.31
CA MET A 142 3.09 -4.25 -15.95
C MET A 142 4.08 -5.23 -16.59
N CYS A 143 4.43 -6.31 -15.89
CA CYS A 143 5.31 -7.36 -16.45
C CYS A 143 4.71 -7.99 -17.72
N LYS A 144 3.41 -8.28 -17.72
CA LYS A 144 2.69 -8.79 -18.91
C LYS A 144 2.78 -7.84 -20.10
N LEU A 145 2.55 -6.55 -19.89
CA LEU A 145 2.61 -5.52 -20.94
C LEU A 145 4.02 -5.32 -21.48
N LEU A 146 5.02 -5.38 -20.61
CA LEU A 146 6.44 -5.22 -20.97
C LEU A 146 7.08 -6.50 -21.51
N GLN A 147 6.37 -7.63 -21.49
CA GLN A 147 6.88 -8.95 -21.87
C GLN A 147 8.11 -9.37 -21.04
N ILE A 148 8.07 -9.08 -19.74
CA ILE A 148 9.12 -9.42 -18.78
C ILE A 148 8.60 -10.51 -17.85
N GLU A 149 9.45 -11.50 -17.54
CA GLU A 149 9.15 -12.50 -16.52
C GLU A 149 9.12 -11.83 -15.13
N PRO A 150 8.00 -11.91 -14.39
CA PRO A 150 7.89 -11.28 -13.09
C PRO A 150 8.75 -12.02 -12.04
N ALA A 151 9.42 -11.26 -11.17
CA ALA A 151 10.03 -11.82 -9.97
C ALA A 151 8.95 -12.29 -8.97
N PRO A 152 9.27 -13.11 -7.94
CA PRO A 152 8.29 -13.52 -6.94
C PRO A 152 7.54 -12.33 -6.31
N HIS A 153 6.21 -12.38 -6.32
CA HIS A 153 5.34 -11.29 -5.87
C HIS A 153 4.05 -11.80 -5.21
N ASN A 154 3.28 -10.89 -4.61
CA ASN A 154 1.98 -11.21 -4.00
C ASN A 154 0.77 -10.83 -4.88
N GLY A 155 1.00 -10.26 -6.07
CA GLY A 155 -0.04 -9.97 -7.05
C GLY A 155 -0.55 -11.23 -7.79
N SER A 156 -1.63 -11.08 -8.55
CA SER A 156 -2.19 -12.10 -9.45
C SER A 156 -2.60 -11.42 -10.75
N LEU A 157 -2.08 -11.91 -11.87
CA LEU A 157 -2.42 -11.36 -13.19
C LEU A 157 -3.91 -11.54 -13.50
N SER A 158 -4.52 -12.66 -13.08
CA SER A 158 -5.93 -12.97 -13.36
C SER A 158 -6.91 -11.89 -12.87
N VAL A 159 -6.55 -11.13 -11.84
CA VAL A 159 -7.38 -10.05 -11.29
C VAL A 159 -7.42 -8.83 -12.21
N THR A 160 -6.38 -8.62 -13.03
CA THR A 160 -6.23 -7.44 -13.89
C THR A 160 -6.22 -7.78 -15.38
N GLU A 161 -6.25 -9.07 -15.73
CA GLU A 161 -6.22 -9.54 -17.12
C GLU A 161 -7.45 -9.06 -17.91
N GLU A 162 -8.60 -8.92 -17.25
CA GLU A 162 -9.82 -8.38 -17.89
C GLU A 162 -9.70 -6.93 -18.34
N LEU A 163 -8.72 -6.18 -17.84
CA LEU A 163 -8.44 -4.81 -18.30
C LEU A 163 -7.93 -4.80 -19.75
N LEU A 164 -7.33 -5.91 -20.19
CA LEU A 164 -6.70 -6.04 -21.50
C LEU A 164 -7.68 -6.61 -22.52
N HIS A 165 -7.43 -6.33 -23.79
CA HIS A 165 -8.08 -7.10 -24.86
C HIS A 165 -7.74 -8.59 -24.66
N GLY A 166 -8.75 -9.47 -24.73
CA GLY A 166 -8.49 -10.92 -24.77
C GLY A 166 -7.47 -11.20 -25.85
N THR A 167 -6.50 -12.08 -25.59
CA THR A 167 -5.32 -12.31 -26.43
C THR A 167 -5.71 -12.65 -27.88
N GLY A 168 -6.02 -11.63 -28.68
CA GLY A 168 -5.74 -11.63 -30.10
C GLY A 168 -4.24 -11.54 -30.14
N GLY A 169 -3.57 -12.69 -30.17
CA GLY A 169 -2.15 -12.76 -30.35
C GLY A 169 -1.79 -11.74 -31.42
N SER A 170 -0.81 -10.89 -31.14
CA SER A 170 -0.07 -10.25 -32.20
C SER A 170 0.51 -11.42 -33.01
N THR A 171 -0.26 -11.90 -33.99
CA THR A 171 0.30 -12.57 -35.14
C THR A 171 1.26 -11.52 -35.65
N ALA A 172 2.56 -11.77 -35.42
CA ALA A 172 3.59 -11.08 -36.15
C ALA A 172 3.10 -11.13 -37.59
N ARG A 173 2.76 -9.96 -38.16
CA ARG A 173 2.44 -9.86 -39.57
C ARG A 173 3.75 -10.17 -40.27
N LEU A 174 4.04 -11.45 -40.45
CA LEU A 174 5.03 -11.93 -41.40
C LEU A 174 4.55 -11.33 -42.71
N SER A 175 5.24 -10.27 -43.14
CA SER A 175 4.93 -9.65 -44.41
C SER A 175 4.93 -10.76 -45.47
N ALA A 176 3.94 -10.78 -46.36
CA ALA A 176 3.90 -11.75 -47.46
C ALA A 176 5.23 -11.75 -48.28
N ALA A 177 6.00 -10.65 -48.22
CA ALA A 177 7.33 -10.54 -48.81
C ALA A 177 8.37 -11.51 -48.22
N LEU A 178 8.31 -11.83 -46.92
CA LEU A 178 9.24 -12.77 -46.26
C LEU A 178 8.95 -14.23 -46.60
N LEU A 179 7.67 -14.58 -46.83
CA LEU A 179 7.28 -15.92 -47.27
C LEU A 179 7.61 -16.16 -48.76
N LEU A 180 7.45 -15.13 -49.62
CA LEU A 180 7.86 -15.24 -51.03
C LEU A 180 9.39 -15.33 -51.21
N SER A 181 10.20 -14.67 -50.38
CA SER A 181 11.66 -14.77 -50.48
C SER A 181 12.19 -16.16 -50.10
N MET A 182 11.52 -16.87 -49.18
CA MET A 182 11.88 -18.26 -48.85
C MET A 182 11.49 -19.24 -49.96
N LEU A 183 10.37 -19.02 -50.66
CA LEU A 183 9.97 -19.84 -51.80
C LEU A 183 10.86 -19.63 -53.03
N LEU A 184 11.36 -18.42 -53.28
CA LEU A 184 12.28 -18.17 -54.41
C LEU A 184 13.65 -18.81 -54.21
N PHE A 185 14.17 -18.91 -52.98
CA PHE A 185 15.46 -19.56 -52.71
C PHE A 185 15.44 -21.09 -52.87
N VAL A 186 14.28 -21.74 -52.70
CA VAL A 186 14.15 -23.20 -52.85
C VAL A 186 14.08 -23.63 -54.33
N PHE A 187 13.72 -22.71 -55.25
CA PHE A 187 13.59 -23.03 -56.68
C PHE A 187 14.75 -22.56 -57.56
N THR A 188 15.82 -21.98 -56.99
CA THR A 188 16.97 -21.49 -57.78
C THR A 188 18.34 -22.03 -57.34
N ALA A 189 18.40 -23.11 -56.56
CA ALA A 189 19.66 -23.81 -56.31
C ALA A 189 19.87 -24.93 -57.37
N PRO A 190 20.95 -24.88 -58.17
CA PRO A 190 21.26 -25.90 -59.18
C PRO A 190 21.77 -27.22 -58.59
#